data_AF-A0A9K3HWU6-F1
#
_entry.id   AF-A0A9K3HWU6-F1
#
_cell.length_a   1.000
_cell.length_b   1.000
_cell.length_c   1.000
_cell.angle_alpha   90.00
_cell.angle_beta   90.00
_cell.angle_gamma   90.00
#
_symmetry.space_group_name_H-M   'P 1'
#
loop_
_entity.id
_entity.type
_entity.pdbx_description
1 polymer ?
#
loop_
_entity_poly.entity_id
_entity_poly.type
_entity_poly.pdbx_seq_one_letter_code
_entity_poly.pdbx_strand_id
1 'polypeptide(L)'
;MGNDTLEFEAAKKAFAKEREKFNAEKKGLAWRVADAEDKLAKEKQFNANKQKEWEIACERTNREMQTQRDTIVRLSGEKTKISDGAEQERAAHQKRESEYLQRIAKLQQLVTEKSAEVRALEIIAEEANANSKWLLARVIPLIVDHIVRSEELATYMYELGEAAYDNGRKDGYGEGRSAAEAKEALKDFDLYKTDCAAHYAEKRQEYEFLDFAIVKAVGKLSRKPDGVELLKKALGDQNPEAKGGGTSHQD
;
A
#
# COMPACT_ATOMS: atom_id res chain seq x y z
N MET A 1 75.22 -128.87 19.81
CA MET A 1 75.53 -127.55 19.22
C MET A 1 74.61 -127.26 18.02
N GLY A 2 73.28 -127.31 18.18
CA GLY A 2 72.35 -127.15 17.04
C GLY A 2 71.04 -126.41 17.35
N ASN A 3 70.79 -126.04 18.62
CA ASN A 3 69.57 -125.33 19.02
C ASN A 3 69.80 -123.80 19.04
N ASP A 4 70.93 -123.36 19.59
CA ASP A 4 71.31 -121.95 19.73
C ASP A 4 71.48 -121.22 18.36
N THR A 5 71.86 -121.95 17.31
CA THR A 5 71.97 -121.41 15.94
C THR A 5 70.62 -121.18 15.27
N LEU A 6 69.60 -121.99 15.59
CA LEU A 6 68.24 -121.79 15.08
C LEU A 6 67.52 -120.64 15.80
N GLU A 7 67.75 -120.48 17.10
CA GLU A 7 67.20 -119.37 17.89
C GLU A 7 67.80 -118.01 17.47
N PHE A 8 69.11 -117.97 17.17
CA PHE A 8 69.76 -116.76 16.67
C PHE A 8 69.23 -116.31 15.30
N GLU A 9 69.03 -117.24 14.35
CA GLU A 9 68.47 -116.93 13.03
C GLU A 9 66.98 -116.51 13.12
N ALA A 10 66.21 -117.09 14.05
CA ALA A 10 64.84 -116.65 14.32
C ALA A 10 64.78 -115.23 14.91
N ALA A 11 65.65 -114.91 15.87
CA ALA A 11 65.77 -113.57 16.46
C ALA A 11 66.19 -112.51 15.44
N LYS A 12 67.11 -112.85 14.54
CA LYS A 12 67.55 -111.97 13.44
C LYS A 12 66.41 -111.63 12.47
N LYS A 13 65.58 -112.62 12.11
CA LYS A 13 64.38 -112.40 11.29
C LYS A 13 63.31 -111.58 12.00
N ALA A 14 63.09 -111.81 13.30
CA ALA A 14 62.16 -111.03 14.11
C ALA A 14 62.58 -109.56 14.19
N PHE A 15 63.87 -109.29 14.44
CA PHE A 15 64.44 -107.95 14.48
C PHE A 15 64.37 -107.25 13.12
N ALA A 16 64.63 -107.94 12.01
CA ALA A 16 64.47 -107.39 10.67
C ALA A 16 63.02 -106.98 10.40
N LYS A 17 62.04 -107.81 10.79
CA LYS A 17 60.61 -107.52 10.63
C LYS A 17 60.15 -106.37 11.52
N GLU A 18 60.66 -106.26 12.74
CA GLU A 18 60.37 -105.16 13.65
C GLU A 18 61.00 -103.84 13.16
N ARG A 19 62.23 -103.89 12.65
CA ARG A 19 62.89 -102.75 11.99
C ARG A 19 62.13 -102.29 10.75
N GLU A 20 61.57 -103.21 9.95
CA GLU A 20 60.73 -102.86 8.80
C GLU A 20 59.42 -102.19 9.25
N LYS A 21 58.75 -102.73 10.27
CA LYS A 21 57.55 -102.13 10.86
C LYS A 21 57.82 -100.72 11.40
N PHE A 22 58.90 -100.55 12.17
CA PHE A 22 59.32 -99.25 12.71
C PHE A 22 59.62 -98.25 11.59
N ASN A 23 60.31 -98.68 10.53
CA ASN A 23 60.59 -97.81 9.37
C ASN A 23 59.32 -97.44 8.59
N ALA A 24 58.37 -98.36 8.44
CA ALA A 24 57.07 -98.07 7.81
C ALA A 24 56.26 -97.08 8.65
N GLU A 25 56.21 -97.26 9.97
CA GLU A 25 55.53 -96.36 10.90
C GLU A 25 56.18 -94.98 10.94
N LYS A 26 57.51 -94.90 10.95
CA LYS A 26 58.25 -93.63 10.86
C LYS A 26 57.92 -92.87 9.57
N LYS A 27 57.84 -93.56 8.43
CA LYS A 27 57.43 -92.95 7.15
C LYS A 27 55.97 -92.49 7.19
N GLY A 28 55.07 -93.29 7.77
CA GLY A 28 53.67 -92.92 7.95
C GLY A 28 53.46 -91.72 8.88
N LEU A 29 54.25 -91.61 9.96
CA LEU A 29 54.27 -90.43 10.83
C LEU A 29 54.80 -89.20 10.10
N ALA A 30 55.92 -89.31 9.40
CA ALA A 30 56.47 -88.20 8.62
C ALA A 30 55.47 -87.69 7.56
N TRP A 31 54.74 -88.60 6.90
CA TRP A 31 53.70 -88.22 5.94
C TRP A 31 52.52 -87.49 6.60
N ARG A 32 52.03 -87.98 7.75
CA ARG A 32 50.94 -87.32 8.50
C ARG A 32 51.34 -85.94 9.01
N VAL A 33 52.60 -85.77 9.46
CA VAL A 33 53.12 -84.47 9.88
C VAL A 33 53.19 -83.52 8.68
N ALA A 34 53.75 -83.95 7.55
CA ALA A 34 53.83 -83.13 6.35
C ALA A 34 52.44 -82.73 5.81
N ASP A 35 51.46 -83.64 5.81
CA ASP A 35 50.07 -83.34 5.42
C ASP A 35 49.40 -82.35 6.39
N ALA A 36 49.63 -82.49 7.70
CA ALA A 36 49.12 -81.56 8.70
C ALA A 36 49.77 -80.17 8.58
N GLU A 37 51.07 -80.10 8.31
CA GLU A 37 51.80 -78.86 8.06
C GLU A 37 51.32 -78.15 6.79
N ASP A 38 51.08 -78.89 5.69
CA ASP A 38 50.51 -78.35 4.46
C ASP A 38 49.09 -77.81 4.66
N LYS A 39 48.23 -78.55 5.39
CA LYS A 39 46.88 -78.08 5.76
C LYS A 39 46.93 -76.83 6.62
N LEU A 40 47.81 -76.80 7.63
CA LEU A 40 47.99 -75.64 8.50
C LEU A 40 48.51 -74.43 7.71
N ALA A 41 49.42 -74.63 6.77
CA ALA A 41 49.94 -73.56 5.91
C ALA A 41 48.83 -72.98 5.03
N LYS A 42 48.01 -73.84 4.39
CA LYS A 42 46.84 -73.42 3.59
C LYS A 42 45.81 -72.67 4.42
N GLU A 43 45.51 -73.14 5.63
CA GLU A 43 44.56 -72.47 6.53
C GLU A 43 45.08 -71.12 7.01
N LYS A 44 46.37 -71.02 7.37
CA LYS A 44 47.01 -69.74 7.71
C LYS A 44 46.93 -68.75 6.54
N GLN A 45 47.21 -69.20 5.32
CA GLN A 45 47.11 -68.36 4.13
C GLN A 45 45.67 -67.91 3.86
N PHE A 46 44.70 -68.83 3.96
CA PHE A 46 43.28 -68.51 3.81
C PHE A 46 42.81 -67.47 4.83
N ASN A 47 43.15 -67.66 6.11
CA ASN A 47 42.80 -66.71 7.17
C ASN A 47 43.47 -65.35 6.97
N ALA A 48 44.73 -65.32 6.54
CA ALA A 48 45.44 -64.08 6.24
C ALA A 48 44.79 -63.32 5.06
N ASN A 49 44.37 -64.02 4.01
CA ASN A 49 43.67 -63.40 2.88
C ASN A 49 42.31 -62.85 3.31
N LYS A 50 41.54 -63.62 4.08
CA LYS A 50 40.24 -63.21 4.60
C LYS A 50 40.37 -61.97 5.50
N GLN A 51 41.39 -61.92 6.36
CA GLN A 51 41.66 -60.75 7.20
C GLN A 51 41.93 -59.51 6.35
N LYS A 52 42.77 -59.62 5.31
CA LYS A 52 43.05 -58.49 4.39
C LYS A 52 41.79 -58.02 3.67
N GLU A 53 40.97 -58.93 3.18
CA GLU A 53 39.69 -58.59 2.53
C GLU A 53 38.75 -57.84 3.48
N TRP A 54 38.66 -58.28 4.74
CA TRP A 54 37.90 -57.58 5.78
C TRP A 54 38.45 -56.18 6.08
N GLU A 55 39.77 -56.04 6.22
CA GLU A 55 40.42 -54.74 6.46
C GLU A 55 40.12 -53.77 5.31
N ILE A 56 40.26 -54.22 4.06
CA ILE A 56 39.94 -53.40 2.87
C ILE A 56 38.46 -52.99 2.86
N ALA A 57 37.54 -53.91 3.15
CA ALA A 57 36.11 -53.62 3.20
C ALA A 57 35.76 -52.62 4.31
N CYS A 58 36.38 -52.76 5.49
CA CYS A 58 36.23 -51.81 6.60
C CYS A 58 36.77 -50.43 6.24
N GLU A 59 37.96 -50.34 5.65
CA GLU A 59 38.54 -49.07 5.20
C GLU A 59 37.66 -48.37 4.16
N ARG A 60 37.17 -49.12 3.17
CA ARG A 60 36.28 -48.60 2.14
C ARG A 60 35.02 -48.02 2.76
N THR A 61 34.36 -48.79 3.63
CA THR A 61 33.13 -48.37 4.31
C THR A 61 33.37 -47.12 5.17
N ASN A 62 34.51 -47.06 5.88
CA ASN A 62 34.88 -45.88 6.67
C ASN A 62 35.11 -44.64 5.80
N ARG A 63 35.78 -44.77 4.64
CA ARG A 63 35.96 -43.65 3.69
C ARG A 63 34.63 -43.17 3.12
N GLU A 64 33.74 -44.08 2.77
CA GLU A 64 32.39 -43.76 2.28
C GLU A 64 31.57 -43.03 3.36
N MET A 65 31.56 -43.52 4.60
CA MET A 65 30.90 -42.86 5.73
C MET A 65 31.49 -41.47 6.01
N GLN A 66 32.82 -41.32 5.95
CA GLN A 66 33.46 -40.03 6.15
C GLN A 66 33.03 -39.03 5.07
N THR A 67 33.02 -39.45 3.81
CA THR A 67 32.59 -38.62 2.68
C THR A 67 31.12 -38.19 2.83
N GLN A 68 30.26 -39.09 3.29
CA GLN A 68 28.87 -38.77 3.59
C GLN A 68 28.74 -37.75 4.73
N ARG A 69 29.51 -37.91 5.82
CA ARG A 69 29.53 -36.94 6.93
C ARG A 69 29.97 -35.56 6.47
N ASP A 70 31.05 -35.49 5.69
CA ASP A 70 31.57 -34.23 5.16
C ASP A 70 30.54 -33.55 4.25
N THR A 71 29.82 -34.34 3.44
CA THR A 71 28.73 -33.85 2.59
C THR A 71 27.57 -33.30 3.42
N ILE A 72 27.17 -33.97 4.50
CA ILE A 72 26.12 -33.49 5.41
C ILE A 72 26.52 -32.17 6.06
N VAL A 73 27.76 -32.04 6.53
CA VAL A 73 28.28 -30.80 7.12
C VAL A 73 28.24 -29.66 6.10
N ARG A 74 28.72 -29.90 4.87
CA ARG A 74 28.69 -28.91 3.79
C ARG A 74 27.27 -28.45 3.47
N LEU A 75 26.35 -29.40 3.24
CA LEU A 75 24.96 -29.11 2.91
C LEU A 75 24.24 -28.40 4.07
N SER A 76 24.55 -28.75 5.31
CA SER A 76 24.00 -28.06 6.49
C SER A 76 24.46 -26.60 6.53
N GLY A 77 25.74 -26.33 6.25
CA GLY A 77 26.26 -24.97 6.16
C GLY A 77 25.63 -24.16 5.01
N GLU A 78 25.44 -24.78 3.84
CA GLU A 78 24.74 -24.14 2.71
C GLU A 78 23.28 -23.84 3.04
N LYS A 79 22.57 -24.77 3.70
CA LYS A 79 21.20 -24.57 4.16
C LYS A 79 21.09 -23.39 5.11
N THR A 80 21.99 -23.27 6.08
CA THR A 80 22.02 -22.12 7.01
C THR A 80 22.23 -20.81 6.26
N LYS A 81 23.21 -20.74 5.36
CA LYS A 81 23.46 -19.52 4.55
C LYS A 81 22.24 -19.09 3.74
N ILE A 82 21.55 -20.04 3.12
CA ILE A 82 20.32 -19.75 2.35
C ILE A 82 19.21 -19.26 3.29
N SER A 83 19.06 -19.89 4.46
CA SER A 83 18.08 -19.48 5.46
C SER A 83 18.31 -18.05 5.94
N ASP A 84 19.57 -17.72 6.29
CA ASP A 84 19.96 -16.40 6.76
C ASP A 84 19.74 -15.34 5.68
N GLY A 85 20.09 -15.64 4.42
CA GLY A 85 19.85 -14.76 3.28
C GLY A 85 18.35 -14.49 3.06
N ALA A 86 17.51 -15.53 3.15
CA ALA A 86 16.06 -15.39 3.04
C ALA A 86 15.45 -14.57 4.19
N GLU A 87 15.98 -14.71 5.42
CA GLU A 87 15.54 -13.92 6.56
C GLU A 87 15.92 -12.43 6.42
N GLN A 88 17.14 -12.14 5.97
CA GLN A 88 17.57 -10.78 5.68
C GLN A 88 16.72 -10.13 4.57
N GLU A 89 16.40 -10.87 3.51
CA GLU A 89 15.55 -10.38 2.43
C GLU A 89 14.12 -10.10 2.91
N ARG A 90 13.54 -10.98 3.74
CA ARG A 90 12.23 -10.74 4.36
C ARG A 90 12.23 -9.50 5.25
N ALA A 91 13.25 -9.32 6.07
CA ALA A 91 13.39 -8.13 6.93
C ALA A 91 13.52 -6.85 6.09
N ALA A 92 14.31 -6.88 5.02
CA ALA A 92 14.46 -5.75 4.09
C ALA A 92 13.16 -5.45 3.33
N HIS A 93 12.38 -6.48 2.97
CA HIS A 93 11.06 -6.31 2.37
C HIS A 93 10.08 -5.69 3.36
N GLN A 94 9.97 -6.21 4.58
CA GLN A 94 9.11 -5.66 5.63
C GLN A 94 9.43 -4.20 5.94
N LYS A 95 10.72 -3.85 5.99
CA LYS A 95 11.15 -2.45 6.15
C LYS A 95 10.64 -1.58 4.99
N ARG A 96 10.87 -1.99 3.74
CA ARG A 96 10.37 -1.25 2.56
C ARG A 96 8.84 -1.12 2.56
N GLU A 97 8.13 -2.19 2.91
CA GLU A 97 6.67 -2.19 3.01
C GLU A 97 6.19 -1.18 4.05
N SER A 98 6.79 -1.16 5.25
CA SER A 98 6.45 -0.17 6.27
C SER A 98 6.73 1.28 5.82
N GLU A 99 7.82 1.51 5.08
CA GLU A 99 8.14 2.82 4.51
C GLU A 99 7.09 3.25 3.46
N TYR A 100 6.65 2.32 2.60
CA TYR A 100 5.58 2.59 1.63
C TYR A 100 4.25 2.88 2.32
N LEU A 101 3.87 2.11 3.35
CA LEU A 101 2.66 2.37 4.13
C LEU A 101 2.68 3.76 4.77
N GLN A 102 3.82 4.18 5.33
CA GLN A 102 3.97 5.54 5.88
C GLN A 102 3.84 6.62 4.80
N ARG A 103 4.40 6.40 3.59
CA ARG A 103 4.26 7.35 2.47
C ARG A 103 2.82 7.44 1.99
N ILE A 104 2.13 6.30 1.87
CA ILE A 104 0.71 6.25 1.48
C ILE A 104 -0.14 7.00 2.51
N ALA A 105 0.08 6.78 3.82
CA ALA A 105 -0.66 7.49 4.86
C ALA A 105 -0.46 9.02 4.79
N LYS A 106 0.79 9.48 4.56
CA LYS A 106 1.08 10.91 4.36
C LYS A 106 0.38 11.48 3.13
N LEU A 107 0.37 10.75 2.02
CA LEU A 107 -0.32 11.18 0.80
C LEU A 107 -1.83 11.23 0.99
N GLN A 108 -2.41 10.25 1.69
CA GLN A 108 -3.83 10.26 2.03
C GLN A 108 -4.20 11.48 2.88
N GLN A 109 -3.39 11.80 3.90
CA GLN A 109 -3.58 13.00 4.70
C GLN A 109 -3.54 14.27 3.84
N LEU A 110 -2.53 14.43 2.99
CA LEU A 110 -2.42 15.59 2.08
C LEU A 110 -3.63 15.71 1.13
N VAL A 111 -4.13 14.59 0.61
CA VAL A 111 -5.34 14.59 -0.24
C VAL A 111 -6.56 15.05 0.56
N THR A 112 -6.73 14.59 1.79
CA THR A 112 -7.84 15.03 2.65
C THR A 112 -7.77 16.53 2.94
N GLU A 113 -6.60 17.05 3.32
CA GLU A 113 -6.37 18.46 3.59
C GLU A 113 -6.65 19.32 2.35
N LYS A 114 -6.11 18.93 1.18
CA LYS A 114 -6.36 19.64 -0.08
C LYS A 114 -7.82 19.59 -0.52
N SER A 115 -8.51 18.48 -0.30
CA SER A 115 -9.94 18.38 -0.62
C SER A 115 -10.82 19.27 0.27
N ALA A 116 -10.38 19.54 1.51
CA ALA A 116 -11.06 20.47 2.41
C ALA A 116 -10.79 21.93 2.01
N GLU A 117 -9.54 22.24 1.65
CA GLU A 117 -9.15 23.56 1.14
C GLU A 117 -9.90 23.94 -0.14
N VAL A 118 -10.00 23.02 -1.10
CA VAL A 118 -10.75 23.24 -2.36
C VAL A 118 -12.22 23.52 -2.07
N ARG A 119 -12.86 22.71 -1.19
CA ARG A 119 -14.27 22.94 -0.80
C ARG A 119 -14.48 24.30 -0.13
N ALA A 120 -13.54 24.72 0.72
CA ALA A 120 -13.61 26.03 1.36
C ALA A 120 -13.51 27.17 0.32
N LEU A 121 -12.62 27.03 -0.68
CA LEU A 121 -12.49 28.00 -1.77
C LEU A 121 -13.71 28.03 -2.69
N GLU A 122 -14.34 26.88 -2.96
CA GLU A 122 -15.58 26.79 -3.73
C GLU A 122 -16.72 27.55 -3.03
N ILE A 123 -16.90 27.38 -1.72
CA ILE A 123 -17.89 28.13 -0.93
C ILE A 123 -17.65 29.64 -1.03
N ILE A 124 -16.40 30.09 -0.86
CA ILE A 124 -16.05 31.52 -0.97
C ILE A 124 -16.34 32.05 -2.38
N ALA A 125 -16.05 31.26 -3.43
CA ALA A 125 -16.32 31.64 -4.80
C ALA A 125 -17.83 31.72 -5.09
N GLU A 126 -18.63 30.80 -4.56
CA GLU A 126 -20.08 30.82 -4.64
C GLU A 126 -20.68 32.02 -3.92
N GLU A 127 -20.23 32.33 -2.70
CA GLU A 127 -20.64 33.52 -1.94
C GLU A 127 -20.27 34.81 -2.67
N ALA A 128 -19.05 34.90 -3.22
CA ALA A 128 -18.61 36.06 -4.01
C ALA A 128 -19.46 36.24 -5.28
N ASN A 129 -19.82 35.15 -5.96
CA ASN A 129 -20.69 35.17 -7.12
C ASN A 129 -22.12 35.60 -6.75
N ALA A 130 -22.68 35.05 -5.67
CA ALA A 130 -23.99 35.44 -5.16
C ALA A 130 -24.04 36.92 -4.78
N ASN A 131 -23.02 37.40 -4.06
CA ASN A 131 -22.87 38.82 -3.71
C ASN A 131 -22.75 39.71 -4.96
N SER A 132 -22.01 39.27 -5.98
CA SER A 132 -21.88 40.01 -7.25
C SER A 132 -23.21 40.11 -7.99
N LYS A 133 -23.97 39.01 -8.06
CA LYS A 133 -25.33 38.99 -8.63
C LYS A 133 -26.27 39.91 -7.86
N TRP A 134 -26.24 39.88 -6.53
CA TRP A 134 -27.06 40.77 -5.69
C TRP A 134 -26.70 42.25 -5.88
N LEU A 135 -25.40 42.60 -5.93
CA LEU A 135 -24.96 43.97 -6.22
C LEU A 135 -25.47 44.47 -7.58
N LEU A 136 -25.40 43.62 -8.61
CA LEU A 136 -25.88 43.93 -9.95
C LEU A 136 -27.40 44.07 -10.02
N ALA A 137 -28.14 43.15 -9.39
CA ALA A 137 -29.59 43.11 -9.46
C ALA A 137 -30.28 44.14 -8.54
N ARG A 138 -29.62 44.58 -7.45
CA ARG A 138 -30.27 45.39 -6.41
C ARG A 138 -29.56 46.70 -6.11
N VAL A 139 -28.26 46.66 -5.82
CA VAL A 139 -27.53 47.85 -5.34
C VAL A 139 -27.29 48.85 -6.45
N ILE A 140 -26.78 48.39 -7.59
CA ILE A 140 -26.55 49.26 -8.73
C ILE A 140 -27.86 49.97 -9.10
N PRO A 141 -28.99 49.26 -9.28
CA PRO A 141 -30.29 49.88 -9.54
C PRO A 141 -30.72 50.96 -8.55
N LEU A 142 -30.69 50.66 -7.25
CA LEU A 142 -31.11 51.61 -6.21
C LEU A 142 -30.19 52.84 -6.14
N ILE A 143 -28.89 52.67 -6.39
CA ILE A 143 -27.96 53.80 -6.46
C ILE A 143 -28.24 54.65 -7.70
N VAL A 144 -28.54 54.04 -8.86
CA VAL A 144 -28.87 54.80 -10.07
C VAL A 144 -30.16 55.61 -9.86
N ASP A 145 -31.21 54.98 -9.31
CA ASP A 145 -32.49 55.64 -8.98
C ASP A 145 -32.29 56.82 -8.02
N HIS A 146 -31.50 56.63 -6.96
CA HIS A 146 -31.25 57.68 -5.96
C HIS A 146 -30.44 58.87 -6.51
N ILE A 147 -29.49 58.62 -7.41
CA ILE A 147 -28.63 59.66 -7.99
C ILE A 147 -29.37 60.45 -9.08
N VAL A 148 -30.12 59.76 -9.93
CA VAL A 148 -30.67 60.38 -11.14
C VAL A 148 -32.06 60.97 -10.88
N ARG A 149 -32.85 60.41 -9.93
CA ARG A 149 -34.26 60.80 -9.67
C ARG A 149 -35.07 61.01 -10.96
N SER A 150 -34.77 60.25 -12.00
CA SER A 150 -35.45 60.30 -13.29
C SER A 150 -36.56 59.27 -13.28
N GLU A 151 -37.79 59.71 -13.56
CA GLU A 151 -38.92 58.81 -13.81
C GLU A 151 -38.60 57.83 -14.95
N GLU A 152 -37.89 58.26 -16.00
CA GLU A 152 -37.52 57.39 -17.12
C GLU A 152 -36.53 56.30 -16.74
N LEU A 153 -35.63 56.59 -15.81
CA LEU A 153 -34.72 55.59 -15.27
C LEU A 153 -35.45 54.63 -14.32
N ALA A 154 -36.38 55.12 -13.50
CA ALA A 154 -37.24 54.28 -12.69
C ALA A 154 -38.09 53.34 -13.58
N THR A 155 -38.60 53.84 -14.71
CA THR A 155 -39.25 53.04 -15.77
C THR A 155 -38.29 52.05 -16.41
N TYR A 156 -37.04 52.44 -16.73
CA TYR A 156 -36.05 51.53 -17.28
C TYR A 156 -35.64 50.40 -16.31
N MET A 157 -35.46 50.72 -15.03
CA MET A 157 -35.16 49.74 -13.97
C MET A 157 -36.35 48.83 -13.70
N TYR A 158 -37.55 49.38 -13.83
CA TYR A 158 -38.80 48.64 -13.78
C TYR A 158 -38.95 47.70 -14.98
N GLU A 159 -38.68 48.14 -16.21
CA GLU A 159 -38.68 47.33 -17.43
C GLU A 159 -37.58 46.25 -17.44
N LEU A 160 -36.41 46.53 -16.86
CA LEU A 160 -35.37 45.52 -16.60
C LEU A 160 -35.80 44.49 -15.55
N GLY A 161 -36.65 44.90 -14.61
CA GLY A 161 -37.33 44.04 -13.66
C GLY A 161 -38.51 43.28 -14.27
N GLU A 162 -39.27 43.90 -15.17
CA GLU A 162 -40.43 43.36 -15.92
C GLU A 162 -40.00 42.33 -16.96
N ALA A 163 -38.85 42.52 -17.60
CA ALA A 163 -38.22 41.48 -18.43
C ALA A 163 -37.78 40.26 -17.61
N ALA A 164 -37.64 40.40 -16.29
CA ALA A 164 -37.50 39.27 -15.36
C ALA A 164 -38.86 38.78 -14.78
N TYR A 165 -39.97 39.49 -15.06
CA TYR A 165 -41.31 39.32 -14.50
C TYR A 165 -42.40 38.87 -15.48
N ASP A 166 -42.16 38.91 -16.80
CA ASP A 166 -43.10 38.43 -17.85
C ASP A 166 -43.30 36.89 -17.88
N ASN A 167 -43.05 36.22 -16.74
CA ASN A 167 -43.51 34.87 -16.41
C ASN A 167 -44.66 34.87 -15.37
N GLY A 168 -45.55 35.89 -15.36
CA GLY A 168 -46.95 35.66 -14.94
C GLY A 168 -47.56 36.53 -13.82
N ARG A 169 -47.34 37.85 -13.76
CA ARG A 169 -48.18 38.75 -12.94
C ARG A 169 -48.47 40.07 -13.66
N LYS A 170 -49.69 40.58 -13.49
CA LYS A 170 -50.32 41.60 -14.35
C LYS A 170 -50.15 43.07 -13.91
N ASP A 171 -49.66 43.36 -12.69
CA ASP A 171 -49.75 44.72 -12.11
C ASP A 171 -48.42 45.32 -11.58
N GLY A 172 -47.27 44.72 -11.89
CA GLY A 172 -46.03 45.50 -11.99
C GLY A 172 -45.29 45.97 -10.72
N TYR A 173 -44.55 47.09 -10.83
CA TYR A 173 -43.65 47.68 -9.82
C TYR A 173 -44.39 48.04 -8.55
N GLY A 174 -45.64 48.47 -8.70
CA GLY A 174 -46.49 48.89 -7.59
C GLY A 174 -46.68 47.76 -6.59
N GLU A 175 -47.02 46.57 -7.07
CA GLU A 175 -47.14 45.37 -6.24
C GLU A 175 -45.80 44.92 -5.66
N GLY A 176 -44.72 44.95 -6.44
CA GLY A 176 -43.38 44.57 -5.97
C GLY A 176 -42.84 45.51 -4.88
N ARG A 177 -43.07 46.82 -5.02
CA ARG A 177 -42.73 47.83 -4.03
C ARG A 177 -43.58 47.65 -2.78
N SER A 178 -44.89 47.44 -2.91
CA SER A 178 -45.78 47.20 -1.76
C SER A 178 -45.48 45.88 -1.04
N ALA A 179 -45.13 44.80 -1.75
CA ALA A 179 -44.74 43.52 -1.16
C ALA A 179 -43.38 43.60 -0.45
N ALA A 180 -42.44 44.38 -0.99
CA ALA A 180 -41.16 44.68 -0.34
C ALA A 180 -41.34 45.58 0.90
N GLU A 181 -42.22 46.59 0.83
CA GLU A 181 -42.61 47.42 1.98
C GLU A 181 -43.35 46.59 3.05
N ALA A 182 -44.10 45.56 2.65
CA ALA A 182 -44.83 44.63 3.51
C ALA A 182 -44.03 43.40 3.99
N LYS A 183 -42.80 43.19 3.49
CA LYS A 183 -41.88 42.09 3.84
C LYS A 183 -42.41 40.68 3.56
N GLU A 184 -43.08 40.47 2.42
CA GLU A 184 -43.57 39.15 2.03
C GLU A 184 -42.45 38.23 1.49
N ALA A 185 -42.56 36.91 1.76
CA ALA A 185 -41.54 35.93 1.37
C ALA A 185 -41.71 35.47 -0.11
N LEU A 186 -40.78 35.86 -0.97
CA LEU A 186 -40.76 35.56 -2.40
C LEU A 186 -40.15 34.16 -2.66
N LYS A 187 -40.97 33.10 -2.69
CA LYS A 187 -40.49 31.70 -2.77
C LYS A 187 -40.48 31.06 -4.17
N ASP A 188 -41.08 31.66 -5.20
CA ASP A 188 -41.31 30.96 -6.47
C ASP A 188 -40.80 31.77 -7.68
N PHE A 189 -39.51 31.71 -8.02
CA PHE A 189 -38.99 32.33 -9.27
C PHE A 189 -37.80 31.58 -9.88
N ASP A 190 -38.07 30.76 -10.91
CA ASP A 190 -37.07 30.17 -11.82
C ASP A 190 -37.11 30.89 -13.19
N LEU A 191 -35.93 31.18 -13.78
CA LEU A 191 -35.74 32.12 -14.91
C LEU A 191 -35.40 31.45 -16.24
N TYR A 192 -36.03 31.88 -17.34
CA TYR A 192 -35.68 31.54 -18.74
C TYR A 192 -35.09 32.74 -19.50
N LYS A 193 -34.24 32.48 -20.51
CA LYS A 193 -32.99 33.25 -20.73
C LYS A 193 -32.82 33.99 -22.07
N THR A 194 -33.83 34.12 -22.94
CA THR A 194 -33.57 34.37 -24.37
C THR A 194 -33.87 35.77 -24.93
N ASP A 195 -34.78 36.58 -24.36
CA ASP A 195 -35.13 37.91 -24.95
C ASP A 195 -34.55 39.13 -24.23
N CYS A 196 -34.03 38.97 -23.00
CA CYS A 196 -33.49 40.11 -22.23
C CYS A 196 -32.21 40.70 -22.83
N ALA A 197 -31.44 39.93 -23.60
CA ALA A 197 -30.11 40.33 -24.03
C ALA A 197 -30.11 41.46 -25.08
N ALA A 198 -31.09 41.47 -25.99
CA ALA A 198 -31.18 42.46 -27.07
C ALA A 198 -31.66 43.82 -26.55
N HIS A 199 -32.73 43.83 -25.75
CA HIS A 199 -33.27 45.04 -25.13
C HIS A 199 -32.30 45.67 -24.13
N TYR A 200 -31.58 44.83 -23.37
CA TYR A 200 -30.49 45.27 -22.49
C TYR A 200 -29.36 45.96 -23.28
N ALA A 201 -28.97 45.44 -24.45
CA ALA A 201 -27.88 46.01 -25.23
C ALA A 201 -28.20 47.41 -25.78
N GLU A 202 -29.44 47.66 -26.18
CA GLU A 202 -29.90 48.93 -26.75
C GLU A 202 -29.96 50.04 -25.69
N LYS A 203 -30.61 49.78 -24.56
CA LYS A 203 -30.75 50.77 -23.49
C LYS A 203 -29.45 51.02 -22.70
N ARG A 204 -28.53 50.05 -22.68
CA ARG A 204 -27.20 50.22 -22.09
C ARG A 204 -26.38 51.32 -22.77
N GLN A 205 -26.56 51.56 -24.07
CA GLN A 205 -25.88 52.65 -24.77
C GLN A 205 -26.35 54.04 -24.31
N GLU A 206 -27.63 54.22 -23.99
CA GLU A 206 -28.19 55.52 -23.57
C GLU A 206 -27.68 55.98 -22.20
N TYR A 207 -27.35 55.04 -21.30
CA TYR A 207 -26.95 55.32 -19.92
C TYR A 207 -25.53 54.84 -19.57
N GLU A 208 -24.70 54.56 -20.57
CA GLU A 208 -23.36 53.96 -20.43
C GLU A 208 -22.44 54.75 -19.47
N PHE A 209 -22.62 56.07 -19.38
CA PHE A 209 -21.83 56.94 -18.51
C PHE A 209 -22.18 56.83 -17.01
N LEU A 210 -23.46 56.56 -16.67
CA LEU A 210 -23.90 56.34 -15.29
C LEU A 210 -23.44 54.99 -14.76
N ASP A 211 -23.48 53.98 -15.63
CA ASP A 211 -22.97 52.64 -15.37
C ASP A 211 -21.49 52.72 -14.92
N PHE A 212 -20.67 53.54 -15.60
CA PHE A 212 -19.26 53.73 -15.25
C PHE A 212 -19.01 54.40 -13.89
N ALA A 213 -19.84 55.38 -13.49
CA ALA A 213 -19.68 56.08 -12.21
C ALA A 213 -20.12 55.21 -11.03
N ILE A 214 -21.24 54.48 -11.20
CA ILE A 214 -21.84 53.65 -10.16
C ILE A 214 -21.05 52.36 -9.99
N VAL A 215 -20.62 51.72 -11.09
CA VAL A 215 -19.70 50.57 -11.04
C VAL A 215 -18.37 50.97 -10.39
N LYS A 216 -17.86 52.19 -10.60
CA LYS A 216 -16.68 52.69 -9.87
C LYS A 216 -16.94 52.89 -8.38
N ALA A 217 -18.09 53.43 -7.99
CA ALA A 217 -18.43 53.66 -6.58
C ALA A 217 -18.65 52.33 -5.83
N VAL A 218 -19.46 51.43 -6.40
CA VAL A 218 -19.69 50.08 -5.89
C VAL A 218 -18.38 49.28 -5.87
N GLY A 219 -17.56 49.38 -6.92
CA GLY A 219 -16.25 48.74 -7.00
C GLY A 219 -15.23 49.27 -5.99
N LYS A 220 -15.35 50.52 -5.54
CA LYS A 220 -14.54 51.05 -4.42
C LYS A 220 -15.05 50.54 -3.07
N LEU A 221 -16.36 50.39 -2.91
CA LEU A 221 -16.96 49.85 -1.69
C LEU A 221 -16.71 48.35 -1.54
N SER A 222 -16.88 47.54 -2.59
CA SER A 222 -16.68 46.08 -2.55
C SER A 222 -15.24 45.64 -2.25
N ARG A 223 -14.26 46.54 -2.43
CA ARG A 223 -12.86 46.31 -2.04
C ARG A 223 -12.59 46.49 -0.54
N LYS A 224 -13.56 46.98 0.23
CA LYS A 224 -13.46 47.03 1.69
C LYS A 224 -13.85 45.67 2.29
N PRO A 225 -13.23 45.25 3.41
CA PRO A 225 -13.47 43.93 4.03
C PRO A 225 -14.97 43.60 4.26
N ASP A 226 -15.77 44.62 4.62
CA ASP A 226 -17.23 44.48 4.85
C ASP A 226 -18.07 45.29 3.86
N GLY A 227 -17.49 45.65 2.71
CA GLY A 227 -18.08 46.59 1.77
C GLY A 227 -19.48 46.21 1.29
N VAL A 228 -19.67 44.92 1.02
CA VAL A 228 -20.95 44.37 0.56
C VAL A 228 -21.99 44.32 1.68
N GLU A 229 -21.59 43.91 2.90
CA GLU A 229 -22.47 43.87 4.07
C GLU A 229 -22.91 45.27 4.52
N LEU A 230 -22.02 46.26 4.42
CA LEU A 230 -22.35 47.66 4.68
C LEU A 230 -23.36 48.21 3.66
N LEU A 231 -23.26 47.79 2.38
CA LEU A 231 -24.24 48.14 1.35
C LEU A 231 -25.60 47.49 1.63
N LYS A 232 -25.62 46.19 1.96
CA LYS A 232 -26.85 45.48 2.38
C LYS A 232 -27.52 46.19 3.55
N LYS A 233 -26.75 46.58 4.57
CA LYS A 233 -27.25 47.29 5.75
C LYS A 233 -27.79 48.69 5.43
N ALA A 234 -27.09 49.46 4.60
CA ALA A 234 -27.52 50.81 4.22
C ALA A 234 -28.79 50.81 3.37
N LEU A 235 -29.02 49.72 2.61
CA LEU A 235 -30.17 49.55 1.73
C LEU A 235 -31.33 48.76 2.39
N GLY A 236 -31.20 48.42 3.68
CA GLY A 236 -32.29 47.87 4.49
C GLY A 236 -32.50 46.35 4.39
N ASP A 237 -31.55 45.59 3.86
CA ASP A 237 -31.71 44.17 3.48
C ASP A 237 -31.18 43.17 4.54
N GLN A 238 -31.02 43.58 5.81
CA GLN A 238 -30.60 42.64 6.88
C GLN A 238 -31.79 41.83 7.42
N ASN A 239 -31.65 40.50 7.40
CA ASN A 239 -32.49 39.59 8.18
C ASN A 239 -32.42 39.98 9.68
N PRO A 240 -33.54 40.16 10.38
CA PRO A 240 -33.56 40.59 11.78
C PRO A 240 -33.05 39.56 12.82
N GLU A 241 -32.54 38.40 12.39
CA GLU A 241 -32.12 37.33 13.28
C GLU A 241 -30.59 37.17 13.35
N ALA A 242 -29.89 38.17 13.89
CA ALA A 242 -28.49 37.97 14.34
C ALA A 242 -28.03 38.90 15.48
N LYS A 243 -28.94 39.58 16.18
CA LYS A 243 -28.60 40.34 17.41
C LYS A 243 -29.70 40.25 18.46
N GLY A 244 -29.85 39.06 19.04
CA GLY A 244 -30.55 38.84 20.30
C GLY A 244 -29.57 38.41 21.38
N GLY A 245 -29.03 39.37 22.13
CA GLY A 245 -28.06 39.13 23.19
C GLY A 245 -27.65 40.42 23.89
N GLY A 246 -28.65 41.22 24.28
CA GLY A 246 -28.45 42.44 25.05
C GLY A 246 -29.27 42.34 26.33
N THR A 247 -28.57 42.12 27.43
CA THR A 247 -29.06 42.06 28.81
C THR A 247 -29.93 43.24 29.17
N SER A 248 -31.08 42.93 29.78
CA SER A 248 -31.91 43.84 30.55
C SER A 248 -31.10 44.53 31.65
N HIS A 249 -31.03 45.86 31.60
CA HIS A 249 -30.84 46.67 32.81
C HIS A 249 -32.24 47.12 33.26
N GLN A 250 -32.60 46.67 34.46
CA GLN A 250 -33.72 47.17 35.25
C GLN A 250 -33.38 48.57 35.78
N ASP A 251 -34.35 49.48 35.68
CA ASP A 251 -34.61 50.50 36.70
C ASP A 251 -35.64 49.94 37.69
#